data_AF-A0AAU7G3I2-F1
#
_entry.id   AF-A0AAU7G3I2-F1
#
_cell.length_a   1.000
_cell.length_b   1.000
_cell.length_c   1.000
_cell.angle_alpha   90.00
_cell.angle_beta   90.00
_cell.angle_gamma   90.00
#
_symmetry.space_group_name_H-M   'P 1'
#
loop_
_entity.id
_entity.type
_entity.pdbx_description
1 polymer ?
#
loop_
_entity_poly.entity_id
_entity_poly.type
_entity_poly.pdbx_seq_one_letter_code
_entity_poly.pdbx_strand_id
1 'polypeptide(L)'
;MSVKIRMRRMGSKRKPFYRIVVADSRMPRDGRFIEEVGYYNPLTNPDEVKLEEDKIFEWLEKGAQPSDTVRSLLSKAGLMTRYHDAKYGK
;
A
#
# COMPACT_ATOMS: atom_id res chain seq x y z
N MET A 1 18.15 -5.79 -2.44
CA MET A 1 16.81 -6.31 -2.76
C MET A 1 15.85 -5.73 -1.74
N SER A 2 14.75 -5.09 -2.16
CA SER A 2 13.79 -4.50 -1.21
C SER A 2 12.36 -4.74 -1.70
N VAL A 3 11.53 -5.26 -0.79
CA VAL A 3 10.09 -5.41 -0.97
C VAL A 3 9.46 -4.05 -0.73
N LYS A 4 8.58 -3.62 -1.64
CA LYS A 4 7.86 -2.36 -1.56
C LYS A 4 6.35 -2.60 -1.55
N ILE A 5 5.65 -1.80 -0.75
CA ILE A 5 4.20 -1.66 -0.84
C ILE A 5 3.94 -0.49 -1.79
N ARG A 6 3.36 -0.78 -2.95
CA ARG A 6 3.22 0.18 -4.05
C ARG A 6 1.88 0.05 -4.74
N MET A 7 1.50 1.09 -5.48
CA MET A 7 0.29 1.06 -6.30
C MET A 7 0.55 0.40 -7.67
N ARG A 8 -0.33 -0.51 -8.03
CA ARG A 8 -0.48 -1.08 -9.37
C ARG A 8 -1.61 -0.37 -10.09
N ARG A 9 -1.36 0.12 -11.30
CA ARG A 9 -2.39 0.84 -12.07
C ARG A 9 -3.29 -0.17 -12.76
N MET A 10 -4.58 -0.02 -12.53
CA MET A 10 -5.67 -0.74 -13.17
C MET A 10 -6.70 0.28 -13.69
N GLY A 11 -7.74 -0.24 -14.33
CA GLY A 11 -8.83 0.57 -14.88
C GLY A 11 -8.60 0.99 -16.32
N SER A 12 -9.50 1.83 -16.81
CA SER A 12 -9.60 2.21 -18.22
C SER A 12 -8.97 3.58 -18.48
N LYS A 13 -8.85 3.94 -19.76
CA LYS A 13 -8.48 5.30 -20.16
C LYS A 13 -9.39 6.32 -19.46
N ARG A 14 -8.79 7.33 -18.82
CA ARG A 14 -9.47 8.37 -18.01
C ARG A 14 -10.25 7.85 -16.78
N LYS A 15 -10.11 6.58 -16.41
CA LYS A 15 -10.70 5.99 -15.21
C LYS A 15 -9.64 5.20 -14.44
N PRO A 16 -8.69 5.87 -13.75
CA PRO A 16 -7.67 5.19 -12.97
C PRO A 16 -8.27 4.47 -11.76
N PHE A 17 -7.82 3.25 -11.54
CA PHE A 17 -8.05 2.48 -10.32
C PHE A 17 -6.70 1.93 -9.85
N TYR A 18 -6.42 1.94 -8.56
CA TYR A 18 -5.12 1.50 -8.05
C TYR A 18 -5.31 0.33 -7.10
N ARG A 19 -4.59 -0.76 -7.32
CA ARG A 19 -4.45 -1.83 -6.32
C ARG A 19 -3.21 -1.58 -5.49
N ILE A 20 -3.30 -1.77 -4.19
CA ILE A 20 -2.16 -1.67 -3.29
C ILE A 20 -1.57 -3.07 -3.17
N VAL A 21 -0.35 -3.23 -3.65
CA VAL A 21 0.30 -4.53 -3.78
C VAL A 21 1.69 -4.52 -3.13
N VAL A 22 2.07 -5.68 -2.62
CA VAL A 22 3.41 -5.96 -2.13
C VAL A 22 4.19 -6.61 -3.27
N ALA A 23 5.31 -5.99 -3.67
CA ALA A 23 6.14 -6.50 -4.75
C ALA A 23 7.62 -6.19 -4.52
N ASP A 24 8.50 -7.00 -5.09
CA ASP A 24 9.92 -6.65 -5.20
C ASP A 24 10.08 -5.40 -6.06
N SER A 25 10.92 -4.46 -5.62
CA SER A 25 11.21 -3.20 -6.30
C SER A 25 11.67 -3.36 -7.76
N ARG A 26 12.28 -4.49 -8.12
CA ARG A 26 12.74 -4.77 -9.49
C ARG A 26 11.62 -5.14 -10.45
N MET A 27 10.46 -5.54 -9.93
CA MET A 27 9.35 -5.98 -10.77
C MET A 27 8.68 -4.79 -11.47
N PRO A 28 8.20 -4.94 -12.72
CA PRO A 28 7.46 -3.88 -13.40
C PRO A 28 6.18 -3.52 -12.65
N ARG A 29 5.72 -2.26 -12.77
CA ARG A 29 4.58 -1.72 -11.99
C ARG A 29 3.34 -2.60 -12.05
N ASP A 30 2.99 -3.06 -13.26
CA ASP A 30 1.75 -3.79 -13.51
C ASP A 30 1.94 -5.31 -13.70
N GLY A 31 3.15 -5.83 -13.45
CA GLY A 31 3.47 -7.24 -13.59
C GLY A 31 3.30 -8.05 -12.31
N ARG A 32 4.21 -9.02 -12.09
CA ARG A 32 4.15 -9.95 -10.95
C ARG A 32 4.29 -9.22 -9.62
N PHE A 33 3.42 -9.56 -8.69
CA PHE A 33 3.44 -9.12 -7.30
C PHE A 33 3.35 -10.35 -6.38
N ILE A 34 3.63 -10.16 -5.10
CA ILE A 34 3.61 -11.21 -4.08
C ILE A 34 2.18 -11.35 -3.55
N GLU A 35 1.62 -10.24 -3.08
CA GLU A 35 0.30 -10.21 -2.45
C GLU A 35 -0.41 -8.87 -2.71
N GLU A 36 -1.74 -8.89 -2.80
CA GLU A 36 -2.61 -7.72 -2.84
C GLU A 36 -3.12 -7.44 -1.42
N VAL A 37 -2.99 -6.18 -0.97
CA VAL A 37 -3.26 -5.77 0.41
C VAL A 37 -4.30 -4.63 0.48
N GLY A 38 -4.98 -4.36 -0.63
CA GLY A 38 -6.03 -3.35 -0.70
C GLY A 38 -6.16 -2.68 -2.06
N TYR A 39 -6.97 -1.62 -2.11
CA TYR A 39 -7.16 -0.78 -3.28
C TYR A 39 -7.43 0.68 -2.93
N TYR A 40 -7.24 1.53 -3.92
CA TYR A 40 -7.49 2.97 -3.89
C TYR A 40 -8.20 3.40 -5.18
N ASN A 41 -9.36 4.02 -5.01
CA ASN A 41 -10.17 4.56 -6.10
C ASN A 41 -10.34 6.08 -5.93
N PRO A 42 -9.64 6.90 -6.75
CA PRO A 42 -9.71 8.36 -6.68
C PRO A 42 -10.91 8.95 -7.43
N LEU A 43 -11.78 8.12 -8.03
CA LEU A 43 -12.90 8.61 -8.85
C LEU A 43 -14.20 8.78 -8.07
N THR A 44 -14.24 8.26 -6.84
CA THR A 44 -15.37 8.41 -5.93
C THR A 44 -15.18 9.66 -5.07
N ASN A 45 -16.28 10.32 -4.71
CA ASN A 45 -16.29 11.39 -3.71
C ASN A 45 -17.14 10.90 -2.53
N PRO A 46 -16.56 10.56 -1.36
CA PRO A 46 -15.12 10.62 -1.02
C PRO A 46 -14.28 9.51 -1.68
N ASP A 47 -12.96 9.73 -1.72
CA ASP A 47 -11.96 8.74 -2.16
C ASP A 47 -12.18 7.39 -1.46
N GLU A 48 -12.41 6.33 -2.23
CA GLU A 48 -12.64 5.00 -1.66
C GLU A 48 -11.28 4.30 -1.47
N VAL A 49 -10.94 4.04 -0.22
CA VAL A 49 -9.70 3.38 0.19
C VAL A 49 -10.07 2.15 0.99
N LYS A 50 -9.63 0.98 0.55
CA LYS A 50 -9.75 -0.26 1.32
C LYS A 50 -8.37 -0.82 1.59
N LEU A 51 -8.06 -1.05 2.87
CA LEU A 51 -6.78 -1.54 3.34
C LEU A 51 -7.01 -2.81 4.16
N GLU A 52 -6.25 -3.87 3.86
CA GLU A 52 -6.20 -5.07 4.71
C GLU A 52 -5.13 -4.85 5.78
N GLU A 53 -5.54 -4.21 6.88
CA GLU A 53 -4.65 -3.72 7.93
C GLU A 53 -3.68 -4.78 8.49
N ASP A 54 -4.19 -5.98 8.76
CA ASP A 54 -3.41 -7.08 9.36
C ASP A 54 -2.23 -7.48 8.47
N LYS A 55 -2.47 -7.63 7.18
CA LYS A 55 -1.43 -8.01 6.20
C LYS A 55 -0.44 -6.89 5.99
N ILE A 56 -0.93 -5.65 5.90
CA ILE A 56 -0.05 -4.49 5.73
C ILE A 56 0.90 -4.40 6.93
N PHE A 57 0.38 -4.59 8.14
CA PHE A 57 1.18 -4.57 9.35
C PHE A 57 2.24 -5.67 9.35
N GLU A 58 1.87 -6.91 9.01
CA GLU A 58 2.82 -8.02 8.87
C GLU A 58 3.95 -7.70 7.86
N TRP A 59 3.61 -7.10 6.71
CA TRP A 59 4.59 -6.72 5.71
C TRP A 59 5.49 -5.56 6.16
N LEU A 60 4.97 -4.60 6.91
CA LEU A 60 5.75 -3.52 7.51
C LEU A 60 6.72 -4.05 8.58
N GLU A 61 6.32 -5.04 9.38
CA GLU A 61 7.20 -5.73 10.34
C GLU A 61 8.31 -6.51 9.64
N LYS A 62 8.00 -7.18 8.52
CA LYS A 62 8.98 -7.83 7.64
C LYS A 62 9.92 -6.84 6.91
N GLY A 63 9.72 -5.54 7.08
CA GLY A 63 10.59 -4.49 6.54
C GLY A 63 10.21 -3.97 5.16
N ALA A 64 9.00 -4.28 4.67
CA ALA A 64 8.51 -3.73 3.40
C ALA A 64 8.41 -2.20 3.47
N GLN A 65 8.88 -1.52 2.42
CA GLN A 65 8.91 -0.06 2.38
C GLN A 65 7.73 0.49 1.55
N PRO A 66 6.83 1.31 2.12
CA PRO A 66 5.74 1.92 1.37
C PRO A 66 6.24 3.07 0.47
N SER A 67 5.68 3.17 -0.73
CA SER A 67 5.81 4.36 -1.59
C SER A 67 5.14 5.59 -0.99
N ASP A 68 5.50 6.81 -1.41
CA ASP A 68 5.08 8.06 -0.74
C ASP A 68 3.56 8.24 -0.65
N THR A 69 2.84 7.95 -1.73
CA THR A 69 1.37 8.01 -1.76
C THR A 69 0.72 6.94 -0.89
N VAL A 70 1.22 5.70 -0.97
CA VAL A 70 0.76 4.61 -0.09
C VAL A 70 1.01 4.97 1.37
N ARG A 71 2.17 5.55 1.70
CA ARG A 71 2.48 6.02 3.06
C ARG A 71 1.47 7.07 3.52
N SER A 72 1.11 8.03 2.68
CA SER A 72 0.07 9.01 3.00
C SER A 72 -1.29 8.34 3.30
N LEU A 73 -1.68 7.34 2.51
CA LEU A 73 -2.91 6.57 2.74
C LEU A 73 -2.85 5.80 4.07
N LEU A 74 -1.73 5.13 4.36
CA LEU A 74 -1.52 4.41 5.62
C LEU A 74 -1.49 5.35 6.83
N SER A 75 -0.92 6.55 6.69
CA SER A 75 -0.93 7.57 7.73
C SER A 75 -2.34 8.11 7.99
N LYS A 76 -3.14 8.35 6.94
CA LYS A 76 -4.55 8.74 7.08
C LYS A 76 -5.37 7.66 7.81
N ALA A 77 -5.03 6.40 7.61
CA ALA A 77 -5.64 5.27 8.31
C ALA A 77 -5.08 5.03 9.74
N GLY A 78 -4.08 5.80 10.18
CA GLY A 78 -3.46 5.63 11.51
C GLY A 78 -2.50 4.44 11.66
N LEU A 79 -2.32 3.62 10.62
CA LEU A 79 -1.45 2.43 10.63
C LEU A 79 0.02 2.78 10.85
N MET A 80 0.49 3.89 10.27
CA MET A 80 1.88 4.32 10.43
C MET A 80 2.19 4.74 11.87
N THR A 81 1.23 5.36 12.56
CA THR A 81 1.37 5.73 13.97
C THR A 81 1.43 4.46 14.82
N ARG A 82 0.50 3.53 14.61
CA ARG A 82 0.50 2.22 15.28
C ARG A 82 1.82 1.46 15.07
N TYR A 83 2.37 1.46 13.86
CA TYR A 83 3.66 0.84 13.55
C TYR A 83 4.84 1.54 14.24
N HIS A 84 4.82 2.87 14.29
CA HIS A 84 5.84 3.63 15.01
C HIS A 84 5.83 3.30 16.51
N ASP A 85 4.65 3.29 17.14
CA ASP A 85 4.49 3.00 18.56
C ASP A 85 4.90 1.56 18.89
N ALA A 86 4.57 0.59 18.02
CA ALA A 86 5.01 -0.79 18.18
C ALA A 86 6.53 -0.96 18.13
N LYS A 87 7.23 -0.13 17.34
CA LYS A 87 8.67 -0.24 17.12
C LYS A 87 9.51 0.53 18.14
N TYR A 88 9.02 1.69 18.59
CA TYR A 88 9.77 2.62 19.44
C TYR A 88 9.14 2.87 20.81
N GLY A 89 7.95 2.36 21.08
CA GLY A 89 7.26 2.50 22.37
C GLY A 89 7.81 1.61 23.50
N LYS A 90 9.09 1.24 23.43
CA LYS A 90 9.82 0.58 24.51
C LYS A 90 10.62 1.58 25.32
#